data_AF-A0AAN8L663-F1
#
_entry.id   AF-A0AAN8L663-F1
#
_cell.length_a   1.000
_cell.length_b   1.000
_cell.length_c   1.000
_cell.angle_alpha   90.00
_cell.angle_beta   90.00
_cell.angle_gamma   90.00
#
_symmetry.space_group_name_H-M   'P 1'
#
loop_
_entity.id
_entity.type
_entity.pdbx_description
1 polymer ?
#
loop_
_entity_poly.entity_id
_entity_poly.type
_entity_poly.pdbx_seq_one_letter_code
_entity_poly.pdbx_strand_id
1 'polypeptide(L)'
;MTLEIPLLLAAVSLFSALQMGYLARQVGLARMTHKVMPPAVTGPPEFERTFRAHQNNVELYPVFLVVLWTSGLLFSEAQHSIIFLVFEVPL
;
A
#
# COMPACT_ATOMS: atom_id res chain seq x y z
N MET A 1 -21.72 -24.64 -9.31
CA MET A 1 -20.78 -23.53 -9.54
C MET A 1 -20.13 -23.27 -8.20
N THR A 2 -19.00 -23.90 -7.91
CA THR A 2 -18.24 -23.60 -6.69
C THR A 2 -17.63 -22.22 -6.88
N LEU A 3 -17.92 -21.28 -5.99
CA LEU A 3 -17.22 -20.00 -5.97
C LEU A 3 -15.83 -20.31 -5.41
N GLU A 4 -14.86 -20.58 -6.29
CA GLU A 4 -13.45 -20.62 -5.91
C GLU A 4 -13.14 -19.24 -5.31
N ILE A 5 -12.91 -19.19 -4.00
CA ILE A 5 -12.56 -17.95 -3.32
C ILE A 5 -11.14 -17.61 -3.78
N PRO A 6 -10.88 -16.41 -4.35
CA PRO A 6 -9.55 -16.03 -4.82
C PRO A 6 -8.64 -15.70 -3.64
N LEU A 7 -8.20 -16.76 -2.94
CA LEU A 7 -7.46 -16.70 -1.69
C LEU A 7 -6.11 -16.02 -1.86
N LEU A 8 -5.45 -16.17 -3.02
CA LEU A 8 -4.16 -15.54 -3.26
C LEU A 8 -4.31 -14.04 -3.47
N LEU A 9 -5.35 -13.59 -4.20
CA LEU A 9 -5.65 -12.15 -4.34
C LEU A 9 -6.03 -11.53 -3.01
N ALA A 10 -6.81 -12.23 -2.19
CA ALA A 10 -7.18 -11.79 -0.85
C ALA A 10 -5.96 -11.67 0.08
N ALA A 11 -5.05 -12.65 0.04
CA ALA A 11 -3.81 -12.63 0.82
C ALA A 11 -2.89 -11.46 0.42
N VAL A 12 -2.71 -11.23 -0.89
CA VAL A 12 -1.94 -10.08 -1.41
C VAL A 12 -2.58 -8.76 -0.99
N SER A 13 -3.91 -8.63 -1.12
CA SER A 13 -4.64 -7.42 -0.69
C SER A 13 -4.50 -7.14 0.82
N LEU A 14 -4.47 -8.19 1.65
CA LEU A 14 -4.27 -8.05 3.09
C LEU A 14 -2.84 -7.60 3.41
N PHE A 15 -1.85 -8.21 2.74
CA PHE A 15 -0.45 -7.85 2.91
C PHE A 15 -0.19 -6.40 2.48
N SER A 16 -0.73 -5.98 1.34
CA SER A 16 -0.64 -4.61 0.86
C SER A 16 -1.28 -3.60 1.83
N ALA A 17 -2.42 -3.96 2.43
CA ALA A 17 -3.08 -3.12 3.44
C ALA A 17 -2.24 -2.98 4.71
N LEU A 18 -1.60 -4.06 5.17
CA LEU A 18 -0.68 -4.03 6.32
C LEU A 18 0.53 -3.15 6.04
N GLN A 19 1.09 -3.20 4.82
CA GLN A 19 2.17 -2.32 4.41
C GLN A 19 1.75 -0.85 4.40
N MET A 20 0.57 -0.52 3.85
CA MET A 20 0.03 0.84 3.91
C MET A 20 -0.16 1.32 5.35
N GLY A 21 -0.65 0.47 6.24
CA GLY A 21 -0.76 0.75 7.67
C GLY A 21 0.60 0.98 8.34
N TYR A 22 1.63 0.22 7.95
CA TYR A 22 3.00 0.42 8.41
C TYR A 22 3.54 1.80 7.98
N LEU A 23 3.41 2.17 6.70
CA LEU A 23 3.85 3.47 6.20
C LEU A 23 3.10 4.63 6.89
N ALA A 24 1.79 4.49 7.09
CA ALA A 24 1.01 5.47 7.84
C ALA A 24 1.50 5.62 9.29
N ARG A 25 1.84 4.49 9.95
CA ARG A 25 2.44 4.51 11.29
C ARG A 25 3.79 5.23 11.28
N GLN A 26 4.64 5.00 10.28
CA GLN A 26 5.93 5.70 10.17
C GLN A 26 5.75 7.22 10.06
N VAL A 27 4.75 7.68 9.29
CA VAL A 27 4.38 9.11 9.26
C VAL A 27 3.94 9.60 10.64
N GLY A 28 3.11 8.83 11.35
CA GLY A 28 2.69 9.15 12.72
C GLY A 28 3.87 9.28 13.70
N LEU A 29 4.83 8.35 13.64
CA LEU A 29 6.05 8.42 14.42
C LEU A 29 6.88 9.66 14.06
N ALA A 30 7.05 9.96 12.77
CA ALA A 30 7.77 11.14 12.32
C ALA A 30 7.10 12.44 12.79
N ARG A 31 5.76 12.51 12.82
CA ARG A 31 5.03 13.65 13.40
C ARG A 31 5.38 13.86 14.87
N MET A 32 5.44 12.79 15.65
CA MET A 32 5.80 12.88 17.08
C MET A 32 7.26 13.32 17.25
N THR A 33 8.19 12.72 16.51
CA THR A 33 9.63 13.04 16.58
C THR A 33 9.91 14.50 16.22
N HIS A 34 9.28 15.00 15.15
CA HIS A 34 9.49 16.35 14.64
C HIS A 34 8.49 17.38 15.17
N LYS A 35 7.58 16.97 16.08
CA LYS A 35 6.52 17.82 16.67
C LYS A 35 5.65 18.53 15.62
N VAL A 36 5.38 17.87 14.49
CA VAL A 36 4.52 18.41 13.43
C VAL A 36 3.06 18.15 13.77
N MET A 37 2.42 19.13 14.40
CA MET A 37 1.02 19.06 14.79
C MET A 37 0.08 19.01 13.58
N PRO A 38 -0.87 18.06 13.52
CA PRO A 38 -1.96 18.12 12.54
C PRO A 38 -2.72 19.46 12.64
N PRO A 39 -3.19 20.05 11.53
CA PRO A 39 -3.22 19.52 10.16
C PRO A 39 -1.95 19.80 9.34
N ALA A 40 -0.87 20.31 9.95
CA ALA A 40 0.33 20.67 9.20
C ALA A 40 0.96 19.46 8.49
N VAL A 41 1.42 19.68 7.26
CA VAL A 41 2.08 18.67 6.41
C VAL A 41 3.47 19.12 5.94
N THR A 42 3.96 20.22 6.50
CA THR A 42 5.28 20.81 6.24
C THR A 42 6.08 20.83 7.54
N GLY A 43 7.40 20.66 7.44
CA GLY A 43 8.25 20.55 8.63
C GLY A 43 9.71 20.27 8.26
N PRO A 44 10.48 19.60 9.15
CA PRO A 44 11.84 19.20 8.83
C PRO A 44 11.89 18.28 7.59
N PRO A 45 12.95 18.34 6.76
CA PRO A 45 13.05 17.55 5.52
C PRO A 45 12.89 16.03 5.71
N GLU A 46 13.18 15.50 6.90
CA GLU A 46 13.01 14.09 7.25
C GLU A 46 11.52 13.70 7.39
N PHE A 47 10.73 14.56 8.04
CA PHE A 47 9.28 14.39 8.10
C PHE A 47 8.67 14.49 6.71
N GLU A 48 9.06 15.49 5.92
CA GLU A 48 8.49 15.70 4.58
C GLU A 48 8.78 14.52 3.65
N ARG A 49 10.01 13.97 3.67
CA ARG A 49 10.35 12.74 2.93
C ARG A 49 9.50 11.55 3.35
N THR A 50 9.34 11.32 4.66
CA THR A 50 8.51 10.21 5.18
C THR A 50 7.04 10.39 4.79
N PHE A 51 6.52 11.61 4.92
CA PHE A 51 5.15 11.96 4.55
C PHE A 51 4.91 11.76 3.05
N ARG A 52 5.82 12.22 2.19
CA ARG A 52 5.73 12.07 0.73
C ARG A 52 5.88 10.62 0.27
N ALA A 53 6.77 9.84 0.89
CA ALA A 53 6.88 8.41 0.58
C ALA A 53 5.55 7.68 0.84
N HIS A 54 4.89 7.93 1.98
CA HIS A 54 3.55 7.41 2.24
C HIS A 54 2.52 7.95 1.24
N GLN A 55 2.54 9.24 0.91
CA GLN A 55 1.59 9.85 -0.03
C GLN A 55 1.67 9.25 -1.43
N ASN A 56 2.88 9.06 -1.96
CA ASN A 56 3.10 8.44 -3.28
C ASN A 56 2.49 7.03 -3.34
N ASN A 57 2.62 6.26 -2.24
CA ASN A 57 2.00 4.94 -2.13
C ASN A 57 0.47 5.04 -2.07
N VAL A 58 -0.09 5.99 -1.32
CA VAL A 58 -1.55 6.22 -1.25
C VAL A 58 -2.13 6.57 -2.63
N GLU A 59 -1.44 7.39 -3.42
CA GLU A 59 -1.91 7.82 -4.75
C GLU A 59 -2.04 6.65 -5.73
N LEU A 60 -1.14 5.67 -5.66
CA LEU A 60 -1.15 4.50 -6.53
C LEU A 60 -1.96 3.31 -6.00
N TYR A 61 -2.25 3.27 -4.70
CA TYR A 61 -2.92 2.13 -4.06
C TYR A 61 -4.28 1.74 -4.67
N PRO A 62 -5.18 2.69 -5.03
CA PRO A 62 -6.43 2.34 -5.69
C PRO A 62 -6.22 1.70 -7.07
N VAL A 63 -5.25 2.20 -7.85
CA VAL A 63 -4.91 1.65 -9.17
C VAL A 63 -4.35 0.25 -9.00
N PHE A 64 -3.44 0.05 -8.05
CA PHE A 64 -2.91 -1.27 -7.70
C PHE A 64 -4.03 -2.28 -7.40
N LEU A 65 -4.99 -1.94 -6.54
CA LEU A 65 -6.08 -2.85 -6.18
C LEU A 65 -6.98 -3.19 -7.39
N VAL A 66 -7.33 -2.19 -8.21
CA VAL A 66 -8.16 -2.43 -9.40
C VAL A 66 -7.43 -3.37 -10.36
N VAL A 67 -6.15 -3.14 -10.63
CA VAL A 67 -5.39 -4.00 -11.55
C VAL A 67 -5.16 -5.39 -10.96
N LEU A 68 -4.82 -5.52 -9.67
CA LEU A 68 -4.68 -6.81 -8.98
C LEU A 68 -5.93 -7.67 -9.13
N TRP A 69 -7.10 -7.11 -8.78
CA TRP A 69 -8.35 -7.87 -8.80
C TRP A 69 -8.84 -8.15 -10.22
N THR A 70 -8.83 -7.16 -11.11
CA THR A 70 -9.28 -7.38 -12.50
C THR A 70 -8.37 -8.37 -13.23
N SER A 71 -7.05 -8.26 -13.05
CA SER A 71 -6.12 -9.19 -13.71
C SER A 71 -6.17 -10.60 -13.09
N GLY A 72 -6.28 -10.70 -11.77
CA GLY A 72 -6.38 -11.99 -11.09
C GLY A 72 -7.68 -12.75 -11.38
N LEU A 73 -8.80 -12.04 -11.56
CA LEU A 73 -10.10 -12.64 -11.89
C LEU A 73 -10.27 -12.96 -13.37
N LEU A 74 -9.70 -12.16 -14.27
CA LEU A 74 -9.86 -12.34 -15.73
C LEU A 74 -8.77 -13.25 -16.34
N PHE A 75 -7.62 -13.36 -15.67
CA PHE A 75 -6.49 -14.19 -16.12
C PHE A 75 -6.12 -15.23 -15.05
N SER A 76 -4.83 -15.57 -14.91
CA SER A 76 -4.35 -16.52 -13.92
C SER A 76 -4.17 -15.86 -12.55
N GLU A 77 -4.94 -16.30 -11.55
CA GLU A 77 -4.83 -15.85 -10.16
C GLU A 77 -3.40 -15.98 -9.64
N ALA A 78 -2.81 -17.18 -9.74
CA ALA A 78 -1.48 -17.47 -9.19
C ALA A 78 -0.38 -16.60 -9.79
N GLN A 79 -0.38 -16.38 -11.11
CA GLN A 79 0.63 -15.56 -11.78
C GLN A 79 0.54 -14.10 -11.33
N HIS A 80 -0.66 -13.54 -11.29
CA HIS A 80 -0.85 -12.14 -10.94
C HIS A 80 -0.58 -11.89 -9.46
N SER A 81 -1.01 -12.77 -8.57
CA SER A 81 -0.67 -12.67 -7.15
C SER A 81 0.85 -12.59 -6.91
N ILE A 82 1.66 -13.38 -7.62
CA ILE A 82 3.13 -13.32 -7.51
C ILE A 82 3.68 -12.00 -8.04
N ILE A 83 3.21 -11.55 -9.21
CA ILE A 83 3.65 -10.29 -9.82
C ILE A 83 3.38 -9.11 -8.88
N PHE A 84 2.16 -9.01 -8.34
CA PHE A 84 1.78 -7.91 -7.47
C PHE A 84 2.46 -7.96 -6.11
N LEU A 85 2.73 -9.16 -5.56
CA LEU A 85 3.54 -9.31 -4.35
C LEU A 85 4.96 -8.74 -4.53
N VAL A 86 5.56 -8.88 -5.71
CA VAL A 86 6.86 -8.28 -6.03
C VAL A 86 6.74 -6.77 -6.21
N PHE A 87 5.68 -6.29 -6.85
CA PHE A 87 5.43 -4.86 -7.08
C PHE A 87 5.22 -4.08 -5.78
N GLU A 88 4.73 -4.73 -4.72
CA GLU A 88 4.55 -4.11 -3.41
C GLU A 88 5.86 -3.63 -2.75
N VAL A 89 7.04 -4.05 -3.20
CA VAL A 89 8.32 -3.59 -2.64
C VAL A 89 8.45 -2.07 -2.85
N PRO A 90 8.39 -1.26 -1.77
CA PRO A 90 8.30 0.19 -1.91
C PRO A 90 9.61 0.76 -2.47
N LEU A 91 9.49 1.61 -3.51
CA LEU A 91 10.54 2.53 -3.96
C LEU A 91 10.71 3.70 -2.98
#